data_AF-A0A401WTA4-F1
#
_entry.id   AF-A0A401WTA4-F1
#
_cell.length_a   1.000
_cell.length_b   1.000
_cell.length_c   1.000
_cell.angle_alpha   90.00
_cell.angle_beta   90.00
_cell.angle_gamma   90.00
#
_symmetry.space_group_name_H-M   'P 1'
#
loop_
_entity.id
_entity.type
_entity.pdbx_description
1 polymer ?
#
loop_
_entity_poly.entity_id
_entity_poly.type
_entity_poly.pdbx_seq_one_letter_code
_entity_poly.pdbx_strand_id
1 'polypeptide(L)'
;MSSRETKEQVSRISVSLPPGILHELDAMVAEKGYASRSQAIQNILHQELMASRKDCAEELMAGVIILFYNNAATGLSQKLAELQYENLAEVISSLHVNLVRRQTLEVLLVQGQVKKLQEIADQFMTQSGVISGKLHLIASLIPPVHEKGRPPKLDTVPC
;
A
#
# COMPACT_ATOMS: atom_id res chain seq x y z
N MET A 1 19.01 32.00 9.60
CA MET A 1 18.74 31.60 10.99
C MET A 1 18.20 30.18 10.96
N SER A 2 18.79 29.32 11.79
CA SER A 2 18.74 27.84 11.71
C SER A 2 17.34 27.25 11.90
N SER A 3 16.92 26.39 10.96
CA SER A 3 15.74 25.54 11.08
C SER A 3 16.02 24.45 12.12
N ARG A 4 15.25 24.44 13.20
CA ARG A 4 15.27 23.34 14.18
C ARG A 4 14.58 22.12 13.57
N GLU A 5 15.34 21.10 13.21
CA GLU A 5 14.82 19.75 13.01
C GLU A 5 14.29 19.23 14.36
N THR A 6 12.99 18.96 14.43
CA THR A 6 12.38 18.30 15.59
C THR A 6 12.86 16.84 15.61
N LYS A 7 13.86 16.55 16.44
CA LYS A 7 14.26 15.16 16.75
C LYS A 7 13.05 14.39 17.28
N GLU A 8 12.60 13.37 16.58
CA GLU A 8 11.60 12.43 17.11
C GLU A 8 12.10 11.84 18.45
N GLN A 9 11.27 11.91 19.49
CA GLN A 9 11.60 11.35 20.79
C GLN A 9 11.54 9.82 20.75
N VAL A 10 12.67 9.17 21.05
CA VAL A 10 12.75 7.71 21.16
C VAL A 10 12.44 7.28 22.58
N SER A 11 11.38 6.48 22.76
CA SER A 11 11.07 5.81 24.03
C SER A 11 11.86 4.52 24.18
N ARG A 12 12.56 4.35 25.30
CA ARG A 12 13.39 3.17 25.57
C ARG A 12 12.63 2.16 26.43
N ILE A 13 12.63 0.91 25.97
CA ILE A 13 12.11 -0.25 26.71
C ILE A 13 13.24 -1.25 26.98
N SER A 14 13.14 -2.04 28.05
CA SER A 14 14.02 -3.18 28.32
C SER A 14 13.21 -4.46 28.25
N VAL A 15 13.72 -5.46 27.53
CA VAL A 15 13.04 -6.74 27.31
C VAL A 15 13.99 -7.86 27.75
N SER A 16 13.48 -8.81 28.53
CA SER A 16 14.21 -10.02 28.91
C SER A 16 13.88 -11.15 27.96
N LEU A 17 14.88 -11.81 27.40
CA LEU A 17 14.73 -12.91 26.42
C LEU A 17 15.57 -14.12 26.85
N PRO A 18 15.10 -15.36 26.60
CA PRO A 18 15.94 -16.54 26.73
C PRO A 18 17.21 -16.44 25.86
N PRO A 19 18.37 -16.97 26.30
CA PRO A 19 19.62 -16.85 25.56
C PRO A 19 19.56 -17.39 24.12
N GLY A 20 18.83 -18.48 23.89
CA GLY A 20 18.64 -19.04 22.54
C GLY A 20 17.92 -18.07 21.59
N ILE A 21 16.84 -17.44 22.07
CA ILE A 21 16.07 -16.45 21.28
C ILE A 21 16.90 -15.21 20.98
N LEU A 22 17.72 -14.76 21.94
CA LEU A 22 18.63 -13.63 21.71
C LEU A 22 19.65 -13.94 20.60
N HIS A 23 20.18 -15.17 20.59
CA HIS A 23 21.11 -15.62 19.56
C HIS A 23 20.43 -15.69 18.18
N GLU A 24 19.20 -16.20 18.10
CA GLU A 24 18.42 -16.21 16.86
C GLU A 24 18.13 -14.80 16.35
N LEU A 25 17.80 -13.86 17.24
CA LEU A 25 17.63 -12.45 16.90
C LEU A 25 18.92 -11.86 16.31
N ASP A 26 20.07 -12.13 16.91
CA ASP A 26 21.37 -11.64 16.42
C ASP A 26 21.72 -12.21 15.04
N ALA A 27 21.49 -13.50 14.84
CA ALA A 27 21.68 -14.13 13.55
C ALA A 27 20.79 -13.49 12.47
N MET A 28 19.50 -13.27 12.78
CA MET A 28 18.56 -12.61 11.87
C MET A 28 18.98 -11.16 11.58
N VAL A 29 19.46 -10.41 12.56
CA VAL A 29 19.96 -9.03 12.38
C VAL A 29 21.09 -8.99 11.36
N ALA A 30 22.05 -9.91 11.48
CA ALA A 30 23.19 -10.01 10.57
C ALA A 30 22.75 -10.46 9.16
N GLU A 31 21.94 -11.51 9.06
CA GLU A 31 21.48 -12.07 7.78
C GLU A 31 20.66 -11.08 6.95
N LYS A 32 19.74 -10.35 7.60
CA LYS A 32 18.88 -9.36 6.93
C LYS A 32 19.54 -7.98 6.79
N GLY A 33 20.75 -7.80 7.30
CA GLY A 33 21.51 -6.55 7.18
C GLY A 33 20.90 -5.38 7.97
N TYR A 34 20.24 -5.63 9.09
CA TYR A 34 19.73 -4.56 9.94
C TYR A 34 20.87 -3.81 10.64
N ALA A 35 20.76 -2.49 10.77
CA ALA A 35 21.77 -1.67 11.42
C ALA A 35 21.84 -1.88 12.95
N SER A 36 20.76 -2.38 13.57
CA SER A 36 20.72 -2.71 15.00
C SER A 36 19.60 -3.69 15.34
N ARG A 37 19.70 -4.34 16.51
CA ARG A 37 18.59 -5.12 17.12
C ARG A 37 17.33 -4.28 17.26
N SER A 38 17.46 -3.01 17.67
CA SER A 38 16.32 -2.11 17.82
C SER A 38 15.60 -1.87 16.50
N GLN A 39 16.32 -1.70 15.39
CA GLN A 39 15.71 -1.56 14.06
C GLN A 39 15.01 -2.86 13.62
N ALA A 40 15.62 -4.02 13.88
CA ALA A 40 14.99 -5.30 13.59
C ALA A 40 13.69 -5.51 14.40
N ILE A 41 13.74 -5.24 15.70
CA ILE A 41 12.57 -5.33 16.60
C ILE A 41 11.48 -4.33 16.18
N GLN A 42 11.84 -3.08 15.85
CA GLN A 42 10.89 -2.09 15.34
C GLN A 42 10.21 -2.56 14.07
N ASN A 43 10.96 -3.13 13.12
CA ASN A 43 10.38 -3.66 11.89
C ASN A 43 9.43 -4.84 12.15
N ILE A 44 9.81 -5.78 13.03
CA ILE A 44 8.94 -6.89 13.42
C ILE A 44 7.65 -6.37 14.07
N LEU A 45 7.78 -5.49 15.08
CA LEU A 45 6.63 -4.90 15.76
C LEU A 45 5.74 -4.13 14.79
N HIS A 46 6.33 -3.35 13.89
CA HIS A 46 5.60 -2.65 12.86
C HIS A 46 4.81 -3.65 12.02
N GLN A 47 5.46 -4.67 11.44
CA GLN A 47 4.82 -5.71 10.63
C GLN A 47 3.64 -6.39 11.34
N GLU A 48 3.81 -6.81 12.60
CA GLU A 48 2.75 -7.43 13.40
C GLU A 48 1.59 -6.48 13.71
N LEU A 49 1.91 -5.24 14.08
CA LEU A 49 0.89 -4.19 14.25
C LEU A 49 0.17 -3.88 12.93
N MET A 50 0.81 -4.07 11.77
CA MET A 50 0.12 -3.89 10.49
C MET A 50 -0.78 -5.07 10.16
N ALA A 51 -0.37 -6.30 10.48
CA ALA A 51 -1.20 -7.48 10.26
C ALA A 51 -2.55 -7.33 10.96
N SER A 52 -2.53 -6.91 12.24
CA SER A 52 -3.75 -6.67 13.01
C SER A 52 -4.62 -5.51 12.49
N ARG A 53 -4.02 -4.45 11.91
CA ARG A 53 -4.79 -3.32 11.34
C ARG A 53 -5.45 -3.65 10.00
N LYS A 54 -4.89 -4.58 9.22
CA LYS A 54 -5.51 -5.04 7.96
C LYS A 54 -6.87 -5.70 8.19
N ASP A 55 -7.10 -6.24 9.37
CA ASP A 55 -8.39 -6.85 9.73
C ASP A 55 -9.45 -5.79 10.11
N CYS A 56 -9.04 -4.54 10.33
CA CYS A 56 -9.95 -3.43 10.62
C CYS A 56 -10.43 -2.78 9.32
N ALA A 57 -11.66 -3.11 8.92
CA ALA A 57 -12.31 -2.62 7.71
C ALA A 57 -12.31 -1.09 7.52
N GLU A 58 -12.38 -0.33 8.62
CA GLU A 58 -12.50 1.14 8.61
C GLU A 58 -11.14 1.88 8.67
N GLU A 59 -10.03 1.16 8.86
CA GLU A 59 -8.70 1.77 8.94
C GLU A 59 -8.35 2.42 7.59
N LEU A 60 -7.83 3.65 7.61
CA LEU A 60 -7.32 4.31 6.41
C LEU A 60 -5.91 3.82 6.12
N MET A 61 -5.71 3.23 4.95
CA MET A 61 -4.44 2.68 4.50
C MET A 61 -4.11 3.13 3.08
N ALA A 62 -2.83 3.10 2.75
CA ALA A 62 -2.38 3.17 1.36
C ALA A 62 -2.08 1.76 0.84
N GLY A 63 -2.02 1.59 -0.46
CA GLY A 63 -1.67 0.32 -1.07
C GLY A 63 -1.38 0.43 -2.55
N VAL A 64 -1.08 -0.73 -3.13
CA VAL A 64 -0.95 -0.90 -4.56
C VAL A 64 -1.82 -2.06 -5.04
N ILE A 65 -2.58 -1.84 -6.11
CA ILE A 65 -3.23 -2.91 -6.86
C ILE A 65 -2.33 -3.22 -8.05
N ILE A 66 -1.85 -4.45 -8.13
CA ILE A 66 -1.03 -4.92 -9.24
C ILE A 66 -1.92 -5.80 -10.11
N LEU A 67 -2.04 -5.49 -11.40
CA LEU A 67 -2.82 -6.24 -12.37
C LEU A 67 -1.92 -6.71 -13.50
N PHE A 68 -2.11 -7.95 -13.92
CA PHE A 68 -1.54 -8.52 -15.13
C PHE A 68 -2.67 -8.93 -16.04
N TYR A 69 -2.75 -8.36 -17.24
CA TYR A 69 -3.86 -8.60 -18.15
C TYR A 69 -3.46 -8.60 -19.62
N ASN A 70 -4.36 -9.10 -20.46
CA ASN A 70 -4.20 -9.09 -21.91
C ASN A 70 -4.92 -7.87 -22.50
N ASN A 71 -4.15 -6.90 -23.02
CA ASN A 71 -4.69 -5.68 -23.62
C ASN A 71 -5.36 -5.92 -24.99
N ALA A 72 -5.26 -7.14 -25.54
CA ALA A 72 -6.05 -7.54 -26.71
C ALA A 72 -7.50 -7.94 -26.36
N ALA A 73 -7.84 -8.07 -25.08
CA ALA A 73 -9.20 -8.38 -24.65
C ALA A 73 -10.14 -7.21 -24.97
N THR A 74 -11.19 -7.49 -25.73
CA THR A 74 -12.11 -6.47 -26.24
C THR A 74 -12.75 -5.68 -25.10
N GLY A 75 -12.55 -4.36 -25.12
CA GLY A 75 -13.16 -3.43 -24.16
C GLY A 75 -12.54 -3.42 -22.76
N LEU A 76 -11.51 -4.23 -22.49
CA LEU A 76 -10.90 -4.29 -21.17
C LEU A 76 -10.27 -2.95 -20.76
N SER A 77 -9.46 -2.34 -21.63
CA SER A 77 -8.78 -1.07 -21.32
C SER A 77 -9.77 0.05 -21.00
N GLN A 78 -10.90 0.09 -21.70
CA GLN A 78 -11.97 1.06 -21.43
C GLN A 78 -12.62 0.79 -20.07
N LYS A 79 -12.99 -0.46 -19.76
CA LYS A 79 -13.56 -0.82 -18.47
C LYS A 79 -12.62 -0.52 -17.30
N LEU A 80 -11.33 -0.82 -17.45
CA LEU A 80 -10.33 -0.51 -16.42
C LEU A 80 -10.21 1.01 -16.21
N ALA A 81 -10.26 1.82 -17.27
CA ALA A 81 -10.27 3.27 -17.17
C ALA A 81 -11.56 3.80 -16.50
N GLU A 82 -12.72 3.23 -16.83
CA GLU A 82 -14.01 3.56 -16.20
C GLU A 82 -13.99 3.24 -14.69
N LEU A 83 -13.49 2.07 -14.30
CA LEU A 83 -13.33 1.70 -12.88
C LEU A 83 -12.38 2.63 -12.11
N GLN A 84 -11.30 3.09 -12.76
CA GLN A 84 -10.41 4.10 -12.18
C GLN A 84 -11.15 5.43 -11.99
N TYR A 85 -11.94 5.84 -12.98
CA TYR A 85 -12.72 7.07 -12.95
C TYR A 85 -13.84 7.03 -11.88
N GLU A 86 -14.50 5.89 -11.68
CA GLU A 86 -15.52 5.70 -10.65
C GLU A 86 -14.93 5.76 -9.22
N ASN A 87 -13.64 5.48 -9.07
CA ASN A 87 -12.94 5.43 -7.78
C ASN A 87 -11.79 6.45 -7.68
N LEU A 88 -11.93 7.63 -8.30
CA LEU A 88 -10.91 8.70 -8.29
C LEU A 88 -10.54 9.19 -6.88
N ALA A 89 -11.43 9.05 -5.90
CA ALA A 89 -11.15 9.43 -4.52
C ALA A 89 -10.12 8.49 -3.87
N GLU A 90 -10.07 7.24 -4.31
CA GLU A 90 -9.18 6.22 -3.76
C GLU A 90 -7.99 5.89 -4.68
N VAL A 91 -8.13 6.02 -6.00
CA VAL A 91 -7.06 5.75 -6.97
C VAL A 91 -6.24 7.02 -7.19
N ILE A 92 -5.01 7.03 -6.68
CA ILE A 92 -4.10 8.17 -6.73
C ILE A 92 -3.42 8.27 -8.11
N SER A 93 -2.92 7.14 -8.61
CA SER A 93 -2.23 7.07 -9.90
C SER A 93 -2.15 5.64 -10.41
N SER A 94 -1.91 5.49 -11.72
CA SER A 94 -1.68 4.21 -12.37
C SER A 94 -0.44 4.25 -13.27
N LEU A 95 0.38 3.21 -13.19
CA LEU A 95 1.52 2.97 -14.06
C LEU A 95 1.22 1.78 -14.97
N HIS A 96 1.30 1.98 -16.28
CA HIS A 96 1.11 0.95 -17.28
C HIS A 96 2.45 0.54 -17.89
N VAL A 97 2.79 -0.74 -17.81
CA VAL A 97 3.99 -1.32 -18.41
C VAL A 97 3.57 -2.29 -19.50
N ASN A 98 3.83 -1.92 -20.76
CA ASN A 98 3.57 -2.78 -21.91
C ASN A 98 4.60 -3.91 -21.98
N LEU A 99 4.11 -5.15 -22.04
CA LEU A 99 4.91 -6.37 -22.13
C LEU A 99 4.72 -7.04 -23.50
N VAL A 100 5.51 -8.08 -23.75
CA VAL A 100 5.43 -8.86 -24.99
C VAL A 100 4.06 -9.54 -25.09
N ARG A 101 3.62 -9.86 -26.31
CA ARG A 101 2.37 -10.59 -26.60
C ARG A 101 1.10 -9.84 -26.15
N ARG A 102 1.13 -8.50 -26.20
CA ARG A 102 -0.01 -7.62 -25.82
C ARG A 102 -0.45 -7.80 -24.37
N GLN A 103 0.48 -8.19 -23.50
CA GLN A 103 0.25 -8.23 -22.07
C GLN A 103 0.61 -6.87 -21.46
N THR A 104 -0.07 -6.50 -20.39
CA THR A 104 0.21 -5.28 -19.64
C THR A 104 0.31 -5.64 -18.16
N LEU A 105 1.34 -5.09 -17.51
CA LEU A 105 1.40 -5.00 -16.06
C LEU A 105 0.97 -3.58 -15.68
N GLU A 106 -0.08 -3.47 -14.89
CA GLU A 106 -0.57 -2.21 -14.37
C GLU A 106 -0.40 -2.17 -12.85
N VAL A 107 0.10 -1.06 -12.34
CA VAL A 107 0.25 -0.81 -10.91
C VAL A 107 -0.52 0.44 -10.55
N LEU A 108 -1.59 0.29 -9.78
CA LEU A 108 -2.41 1.39 -9.28
C LEU A 108 -2.01 1.70 -7.84
N LEU A 109 -1.61 2.94 -7.56
CA LEU A 109 -1.48 3.44 -6.19
C LEU A 109 -2.87 3.82 -5.69
N VAL A 110 -3.23 3.31 -4.52
CA VAL A 110 -4.54 3.53 -3.90
C VAL A 110 -4.43 3.97 -2.45
N GLN A 111 -5.40 4.72 -1.96
CA GLN A 111 -5.52 5.11 -0.57
C GLN A 111 -7.00 5.24 -0.15
N GLY A 112 -7.36 4.66 0.99
CA GLY A 112 -8.76 4.67 1.43
C GLY A 112 -8.97 3.74 2.63
N GLN A 113 -10.24 3.52 2.98
CA GLN A 113 -10.60 2.52 3.98
C GLN A 113 -10.26 1.12 3.45
N VAL A 114 -9.71 0.24 4.30
CA VAL A 114 -9.34 -1.14 3.92
C VAL A 114 -10.46 -1.84 3.15
N LYS A 115 -11.70 -1.76 3.64
CA LYS A 115 -12.86 -2.38 2.98
C LYS A 115 -13.07 -1.85 1.57
N LYS A 116 -13.06 -0.53 1.40
CA LYS A 116 -13.25 0.12 0.09
C LYS A 116 -12.12 -0.23 -0.88
N LEU A 117 -10.87 -0.29 -0.39
CA LEU A 117 -9.73 -0.71 -1.20
C LEU A 117 -9.84 -2.18 -1.66
N GLN A 118 -10.33 -3.06 -0.80
CA GLN A 118 -10.59 -4.45 -1.15
C GLN A 118 -11.70 -4.57 -2.21
N GLU A 119 -12.81 -3.85 -2.02
CA GLU A 119 -13.91 -3.80 -3.00
C GLU A 119 -13.44 -3.33 -4.37
N ILE A 120 -12.64 -2.25 -4.42
CA ILE A 120 -12.04 -1.74 -5.66
C ILE A 120 -11.16 -2.82 -6.29
N ALA A 121 -10.27 -3.43 -5.51
CA ALA A 121 -9.37 -4.45 -6.02
C ALA A 121 -10.12 -5.66 -6.60
N ASP A 122 -11.20 -6.09 -5.95
CA ASP A 122 -12.05 -7.18 -6.42
C ASP A 122 -12.77 -6.81 -7.74
N GLN A 123 -13.26 -5.57 -7.88
CA GLN A 123 -13.84 -5.08 -9.13
C GLN A 123 -12.85 -5.12 -10.30
N PHE A 124 -11.60 -4.72 -10.06
CA PHE A 124 -10.54 -4.82 -11.07
C PHE A 124 -10.21 -6.27 -11.42
N MET A 125 -10.04 -7.14 -10.42
CA MET A 125 -9.64 -8.53 -10.63
C MET A 125 -10.70 -9.38 -11.34
N THR A 126 -11.97 -9.01 -11.23
CA THR A 126 -13.09 -9.72 -11.85
C THR A 126 -13.33 -9.33 -13.31
N GLN A 127 -12.59 -8.36 -13.86
CA GLN A 127 -12.72 -7.97 -15.26
C GLN A 127 -12.25 -9.06 -16.23
N SER A 128 -13.06 -9.35 -17.23
CA SER A 128 -12.72 -10.34 -18.26
C SER A 128 -11.48 -9.91 -19.04
N GLY A 129 -10.43 -10.72 -18.98
CA GLY A 129 -9.13 -10.45 -19.62
C GLY A 129 -8.02 -10.09 -18.63
N VAL A 130 -8.36 -9.90 -17.35
CA VAL A 130 -7.38 -9.92 -16.25
C VAL A 130 -6.92 -11.35 -16.02
N ILE A 131 -5.60 -11.55 -16.03
CA ILE A 131 -4.94 -12.84 -15.87
C ILE A 131 -4.62 -13.07 -14.39
N SER A 132 -4.15 -12.04 -13.71
CA SER A 132 -3.86 -12.08 -12.27
C SER A 132 -3.97 -10.67 -11.70
N GLY A 133 -4.36 -10.55 -10.43
CA GLY A 133 -4.27 -9.31 -9.71
C GLY A 133 -4.02 -9.53 -8.22
N LYS A 134 -3.47 -8.51 -7.56
CA LYS A 134 -3.23 -8.54 -6.11
C LYS A 134 -3.27 -7.14 -5.51
N LEU A 135 -3.95 -7.02 -4.37
CA LEU A 135 -3.87 -5.84 -3.51
C LEU A 135 -2.74 -6.04 -2.47
N HIS A 136 -1.87 -5.05 -2.36
CA HIS A 136 -0.86 -4.95 -1.32
C HIS A 136 -1.09 -3.68 -0.50
N LEU A 137 -1.58 -3.86 0.72
CA LEU A 137 -1.75 -2.76 1.68
C LEU A 137 -0.44 -2.46 2.41
N ILE A 138 -0.13 -1.17 2.51
CA ILE A 138 1.04 -0.60 3.19
C ILE A 138 0.52 0.27 4.33
N ALA A 139 1.07 0.04 5.52
CA ALA A 139 0.58 0.66 6.74
C ALA A 139 1.38 1.89 7.18
N SER A 140 2.40 2.26 6.40
CA SER A 140 2.93 3.61 6.51
C SER A 140 1.81 4.54 6.06
N LEU A 141 1.40 5.45 6.94
CA LEU A 141 0.63 6.62 6.58
C LEU A 141 1.44 7.34 5.49
N ILE A 142 1.17 7.04 4.22
CA ILE A 142 1.33 8.07 3.20
C ILE A 142 0.44 9.19 3.73
N PRO A 143 0.99 10.38 4.02
CA PRO A 143 0.19 11.50 4.48
C PRO A 143 -1.02 11.57 3.55
N PRO A 144 -2.24 11.52 4.10
CA PRO A 144 -3.39 11.34 3.25
C PRO A 144 -3.45 12.49 2.27
N VAL A 145 -3.62 12.16 0.98
CA VAL A 145 -3.75 13.15 -0.09
C VAL A 145 -4.87 14.15 0.24
N HIS A 146 -5.85 13.71 1.04
CA HIS A 146 -6.91 14.53 1.62
C HIS A 146 -6.99 14.41 3.15
N GLU A 147 -7.05 15.54 3.85
CA GLU A 147 -7.29 15.58 5.30
C GLU A 147 -8.68 15.01 5.66
N LYS A 148 -8.80 14.31 6.81
CA LYS A 148 -10.09 13.83 7.32
C LYS A 148 -11.08 15.00 7.44
N GLY A 149 -12.19 14.96 6.69
CA GLY A 149 -13.36 15.82 6.92
C GLY A 149 -13.74 16.82 5.82
N ARG A 150 -13.13 16.79 4.63
CA ARG A 150 -13.58 17.62 3.49
C ARG A 150 -13.94 16.72 2.30
N PRO A 151 -15.20 16.71 1.81
CA PRO A 151 -15.53 15.98 0.59
C PRO A 151 -14.70 16.52 -0.59
N PRO A 152 -14.35 15.67 -1.57
CA PRO A 152 -13.55 16.07 -2.72
C PRO A 152 -14.27 17.22 -3.43
N LYS A 153 -13.63 18.39 -3.50
CA LYS A 153 -14.03 19.40 -4.48
C LYS A 153 -13.59 18.87 -5.82
N LEU A 154 -14.51 18.22 -6.53
CA LEU A 154 -14.43 18.09 -7.97
C LEU A 154 -14.52 19.51 -8.50
N ASP A 155 -13.37 20.13 -8.73
CA ASP A 155 -13.31 21.40 -9.43
C ASP A 155 -13.83 21.11 -10.85
N THR A 156 -15.09 21.47 -11.08
CA THR A 156 -15.68 21.52 -12.42
C THR A 156 -14.84 22.49 -13.22
N VAL A 157 -14.02 21.96 -14.11
CA VAL A 157 -13.32 22.75 -15.13
C VAL A 157 -14.40 23.30 -16.07
N PRO A 158 -14.59 24.63 -16.20
CA PRO A 158 -15.40 25.17 -17.27
C PRO A 158 -14.66 24.94 -18.60
N CYS A 159 -15.43 24.57 -19.63
CA CYS A 159 -14.97 24.28 -21.00
C CYS A 159 -13.93 25.24 -21.55
#